data_AF-A0A2S8UGD8-F1
#
_entry.id   AF-A0A2S8UGD8-F1
#
_cell.length_a   1.000
_cell.length_b   1.000
_cell.length_c   1.000
_cell.angle_alpha   90.00
_cell.angle_beta   90.00
_cell.angle_gamma   90.00
#
_symmetry.space_group_name_H-M   'P 1'
#
loop_
_entity.id
_entity.type
_entity.pdbx_description
1 polymer ?
#
loop_
_entity_poly.entity_id
_entity_poly.type
_entity_poly.pdbx_seq_one_letter_code
_entity_poly.pdbx_strand_id
1 'polypeptide(L)'
;MSAGTPHDDTALTSAQIADLMDVGVSYIYKLRSTDTAFPTPIAYEERSPLYSETAILEYMKARSNRAPSARGRRPRALVDGENADTFAQRLRASIMAGEGKPEIDTQRALIEKLGLNSVTFGNRMRGRNRWKDSELAVISELLRIDTSDANDAVTKARARG
;
A
#
# COMPACT_ATOMS: atom_id res chain seq x y z
N MET A 1 -28.53 8.21 -29.54
CA MET A 1 -27.07 8.41 -29.65
C MET A 1 -26.42 7.68 -28.49
N SER A 2 -25.90 6.49 -28.71
CA SER A 2 -25.22 5.71 -27.67
C SER A 2 -23.73 6.06 -27.73
N ALA A 3 -23.24 6.77 -26.72
CA ALA A 3 -21.85 7.19 -26.65
C ALA A 3 -21.04 6.23 -25.77
N GLY A 4 -19.85 5.84 -26.25
CA GLY A 4 -18.79 5.26 -25.42
C GLY A 4 -18.85 3.75 -25.21
N THR A 5 -18.02 3.01 -25.95
CA THR A 5 -17.50 1.72 -25.50
C THR A 5 -16.07 1.50 -25.99
N PRO A 6 -15.06 2.06 -25.31
CA PRO A 6 -13.73 1.48 -25.27
C PRO A 6 -13.71 0.43 -24.15
N HIS A 7 -14.08 -0.81 -24.46
CA HIS A 7 -13.84 -1.95 -23.56
C HIS A 7 -12.41 -2.46 -23.75
N ASP A 8 -11.46 -1.76 -23.15
CA ASP A 8 -10.08 -2.23 -22.86
C ASP A 8 -9.71 -1.81 -21.43
N ASP A 9 -10.56 -2.20 -20.48
CA ASP A 9 -10.41 -1.95 -19.04
C ASP A 9 -10.70 -3.27 -18.32
N THR A 10 -9.71 -3.83 -17.63
CA THR A 10 -9.79 -5.19 -17.09
C THR A 10 -10.91 -5.31 -16.07
N ALA A 11 -11.79 -6.30 -16.24
CA ALA A 11 -12.81 -6.60 -15.26
C ALA A 11 -12.19 -7.37 -14.08
N LEU A 12 -12.02 -6.69 -12.94
CA LEU A 12 -11.39 -7.25 -11.74
C LEU A 12 -12.42 -7.85 -10.77
N THR A 13 -12.14 -9.06 -10.29
CA THR A 13 -12.82 -9.67 -9.15
C THR A 13 -12.41 -9.03 -7.82
N SER A 14 -13.18 -9.29 -6.76
CA SER A 14 -12.82 -8.84 -5.39
C SER A 14 -11.47 -9.41 -4.90
N ALA A 15 -11.01 -10.54 -5.44
CA ALA A 15 -9.69 -11.11 -5.13
C ALA A 15 -8.56 -10.31 -5.81
N GLN A 16 -8.68 -10.07 -7.11
CA GLN A 16 -7.70 -9.28 -7.87
C GLN A 16 -7.59 -7.83 -7.34
N ILE A 17 -8.71 -7.23 -6.89
CA ILE A 17 -8.68 -5.93 -6.21
C ILE A 17 -7.92 -6.02 -4.88
N ALA A 18 -8.09 -7.10 -4.12
CA ALA A 18 -7.39 -7.28 -2.86
C ALA A 18 -5.88 -7.38 -3.08
N ASP A 19 -5.44 -8.12 -4.10
CA ASP A 19 -4.04 -8.24 -4.50
C ASP A 19 -3.48 -6.90 -5.02
N LEU A 20 -4.24 -6.19 -5.88
CA LEU A 20 -3.88 -4.85 -6.40
C LEU A 20 -3.73 -3.81 -5.28
N MET A 21 -4.59 -3.89 -4.26
CA MET A 21 -4.54 -3.04 -3.07
C MET A 21 -3.57 -3.53 -1.98
N ASP A 22 -2.96 -4.72 -2.13
CA ASP A 22 -2.10 -5.38 -1.14
C ASP A 22 -2.80 -5.54 0.23
N VAL A 23 -4.03 -6.08 0.22
CA VAL A 23 -4.91 -6.31 1.38
C VAL A 23 -5.60 -7.68 1.28
N GLY A 24 -6.20 -8.16 2.37
CA GLY A 24 -7.03 -9.37 2.33
C GLY A 24 -8.42 -9.10 1.74
N VAL A 25 -9.01 -10.08 1.04
CA VAL A 25 -10.34 -9.97 0.38
C VAL A 25 -11.46 -9.51 1.33
N SER A 26 -11.43 -9.94 2.58
CA SER A 26 -12.37 -9.49 3.62
C SER A 26 -12.36 -7.97 3.85
N TYR A 27 -11.23 -7.30 3.58
CA TYR A 27 -11.13 -5.84 3.62
C TYR A 27 -11.87 -5.19 2.46
N ILE A 28 -11.84 -5.78 1.25
CA ILE A 28 -12.60 -5.31 0.09
C ILE A 28 -14.10 -5.41 0.34
N TYR A 29 -14.57 -6.53 0.93
CA TYR A 29 -15.98 -6.66 1.35
C TYR A 29 -16.38 -5.60 2.38
N LYS A 30 -15.47 -5.24 3.30
CA LYS A 30 -15.70 -4.15 4.26
C LYS A 30 -15.74 -2.78 3.57
N LEU A 31 -14.84 -2.48 2.63
CA LEU A 31 -14.87 -1.23 1.89
C LEU A 31 -16.20 -1.07 1.13
N ARG A 32 -16.62 -2.11 0.39
CA ARG A 32 -17.89 -2.16 -0.34
C ARG A 32 -19.12 -1.84 0.54
N SER A 33 -19.08 -2.19 1.83
CA SER A 33 -20.20 -1.95 2.77
C SER A 33 -20.07 -0.68 3.63
N THR A 34 -18.90 -0.01 3.66
CA THR A 34 -18.64 1.09 4.61
C THR A 34 -18.07 2.37 3.99
N ASP A 35 -17.50 2.33 2.78
CA ASP A 35 -17.01 3.51 2.06
C ASP A 35 -17.92 3.74 0.85
N THR A 36 -18.80 4.73 0.93
CA THR A 36 -19.78 5.05 -0.12
C THR A 36 -19.14 5.54 -1.43
N ALA A 37 -17.84 5.79 -1.44
CA ALA A 37 -17.07 6.11 -2.64
C ALA A 37 -16.32 4.91 -3.23
N PHE A 38 -16.44 3.71 -2.64
CA PHE A 38 -15.90 2.50 -3.26
C PHE A 38 -16.62 2.26 -4.60
N PRO A 39 -15.92 1.91 -5.69
CA PRO A 39 -16.54 1.78 -7.01
C PRO A 39 -17.72 0.81 -7.04
N THR A 40 -18.74 1.15 -7.82
CA THR A 40 -19.85 0.25 -8.11
C THR A 40 -19.39 -0.87 -9.06
N PRO A 41 -19.90 -2.11 -8.92
CA PRO A 41 -19.64 -3.17 -9.89
C PRO A 41 -20.12 -2.77 -11.29
N ILE A 42 -19.32 -3.09 -12.32
CA ILE A 42 -19.68 -2.90 -13.73
C ILE A 42 -20.43 -4.11 -14.30
N ALA A 43 -20.21 -5.29 -13.72
CA ALA A 43 -20.82 -6.55 -14.11
C ALA A 43 -20.86 -7.52 -12.91
N TYR A 44 -21.49 -8.68 -13.11
CA TYR A 44 -21.47 -9.80 -12.18
C TYR A 44 -21.18 -11.10 -12.94
N GLU A 45 -20.27 -11.90 -12.41
CA GLU A 45 -20.05 -13.29 -12.83
C GLU A 45 -20.69 -14.20 -11.78
N GLU A 46 -21.79 -14.86 -12.14
CA GLU A 46 -22.72 -15.57 -11.25
C GLU A 46 -23.25 -14.69 -10.08
N ARG A 47 -22.49 -14.61 -9.00
CA ARG A 47 -22.77 -13.83 -7.77
C ARG A 47 -21.58 -12.96 -7.35
N SER A 48 -20.47 -13.01 -8.08
CA SER A 48 -19.24 -12.27 -7.84
C SER A 48 -19.28 -10.95 -8.59
N PRO A 49 -19.21 -9.79 -7.89
CA PRO A 49 -19.14 -8.50 -8.57
C PRO A 49 -17.78 -8.31 -9.25
N LEU A 50 -17.83 -7.81 -10.48
CA LEU A 50 -16.69 -7.39 -11.29
C LEU A 50 -16.63 -5.87 -11.34
N TYR A 51 -15.42 -5.32 -11.31
CA TYR A 51 -15.17 -3.89 -11.24
C TYR A 51 -14.21 -3.45 -12.35
N SER A 52 -14.35 -2.20 -12.79
CA SER A 52 -13.38 -1.54 -13.67
C SER A 52 -12.04 -1.37 -12.94
N GLU A 53 -10.94 -1.83 -13.57
CA GLU A 53 -9.59 -1.60 -13.06
C GLU A 53 -9.29 -0.10 -12.93
N THR A 54 -9.62 0.70 -13.95
CA THR A 54 -9.47 2.16 -13.92
C THR A 54 -10.20 2.79 -12.74
N ALA A 55 -11.47 2.44 -12.49
CA ALA A 55 -12.24 2.98 -11.37
C ALA A 55 -11.66 2.60 -9.99
N ILE A 56 -11.07 1.39 -9.86
CA ILE A 56 -10.38 0.96 -8.64
C ILE A 56 -9.09 1.75 -8.44
N LEU A 57 -8.31 1.98 -9.49
CA LEU A 57 -7.08 2.80 -9.43
C LEU A 57 -7.39 4.27 -9.10
N GLU A 58 -8.45 4.84 -9.67
CA GLU A 58 -8.95 6.18 -9.32
C GLU A 58 -9.40 6.26 -7.86
N TYR A 59 -10.16 5.27 -7.38
CA TYR A 59 -10.53 5.17 -5.97
C TYR A 59 -9.30 5.09 -5.06
N MET A 60 -8.30 4.27 -5.40
CA MET A 60 -7.04 4.17 -4.65
C MET A 60 -6.31 5.52 -4.57
N LYS A 61 -6.23 6.25 -5.68
CA LYS A 61 -5.61 7.59 -5.78
C LYS A 61 -6.40 8.66 -5.01
N ALA A 62 -7.73 8.66 -5.12
CA ALA A 62 -8.59 9.56 -4.36
C ALA A 62 -8.46 9.28 -2.84
N ARG A 63 -8.42 8.00 -2.47
CA ARG A 63 -8.29 7.55 -1.08
C ARG A 63 -6.92 7.86 -0.47
N SER A 64 -5.82 7.80 -1.21
CA SER A 64 -4.51 8.23 -0.72
C SER A 64 -4.41 9.75 -0.53
N ASN A 65 -5.20 10.51 -1.28
CA ASN A 65 -5.27 11.97 -1.21
C ASN A 65 -6.27 12.50 -0.17
N ARG A 66 -7.12 11.64 0.43
CA ARG A 66 -8.02 12.04 1.51
C ARG A 66 -7.20 12.51 2.72
N ALA A 67 -7.44 13.75 3.16
CA ALA A 67 -6.89 14.27 4.40
C ALA A 67 -7.20 13.29 5.55
N PRO A 68 -6.25 13.01 6.49
CA PRO A 68 -6.48 12.09 7.59
C PRO A 68 -7.73 12.51 8.37
N SER A 69 -8.76 11.66 8.38
CA SER A 69 -10.07 12.04 8.91
C SER A 69 -9.94 12.48 10.36
N ALA A 70 -10.31 13.74 10.65
CA ALA A 70 -10.28 14.30 12.01
C ALA A 70 -11.22 13.60 13.01
N ARG A 71 -12.03 12.65 12.53
CA ARG A 71 -12.97 11.85 13.31
C ARG A 71 -12.34 10.52 13.71
N GLY A 72 -11.86 10.46 14.96
CA GLY A 72 -11.22 9.27 15.54
C GLY A 72 -9.71 9.42 15.65
N ARG A 73 -9.21 9.43 16.89
CA ARG A 73 -7.77 9.52 17.21
C ARG A 73 -6.94 8.58 16.34
N ARG A 74 -5.82 9.07 15.79
CA ARG A 74 -4.66 8.19 15.53
C ARG A 74 -4.35 7.47 16.85
N PRO A 75 -4.20 6.14 16.89
CA PRO A 75 -3.40 5.52 17.94
C PRO A 75 -2.01 6.16 17.88
N ARG A 76 -1.66 6.97 18.88
CA ARG A 76 -0.26 7.34 19.11
C ARG A 76 0.39 6.17 19.82
N ALA A 77 0.84 5.24 19.00
CA ALA A 77 1.99 4.39 19.23
C ALA A 77 2.67 4.32 17.84
N LEU A 78 3.93 4.74 17.62
CA LEU A 78 5.04 4.74 18.59
C LEU A 78 4.93 3.52 19.48
N VAL A 79 5.10 2.36 18.83
CA VAL A 79 5.73 1.25 19.52
C VAL A 79 7.16 1.71 19.78
N ASP A 80 7.32 2.49 20.85
CA ASP A 80 8.57 2.58 21.59
C ASP A 80 8.75 1.22 22.26
N GLY A 81 9.15 0.25 21.44
CA GLY A 81 9.27 -1.16 21.77
C GLY A 81 10.66 -1.64 21.39
N GLU A 82 11.64 -1.19 22.17
CA GLU A 82 12.93 -1.86 22.46
C GLU A 82 13.71 -2.46 21.29
N ASN A 83 13.52 -1.98 20.07
CA ASN A 83 14.28 -2.41 18.90
C ASN A 83 14.72 -1.17 18.13
N ALA A 84 15.83 -0.57 18.56
CA ALA A 84 16.52 0.51 17.84
C ALA A 84 17.06 0.06 16.46
N ASP A 85 16.91 -1.22 16.13
CA ASP A 85 17.54 -1.90 14.99
C ASP A 85 16.54 -2.47 13.97
N THR A 86 15.28 -2.01 13.98
CA THR A 86 14.31 -2.43 12.95
C THR A 86 14.63 -1.81 11.58
N PHE A 87 14.48 -2.58 10.50
CA PHE A 87 14.59 -2.10 9.11
C PHE A 87 13.89 -0.74 8.87
N ALA A 88 12.67 -0.56 9.40
CA ALA A 88 11.89 0.68 9.25
C ALA A 88 12.51 1.90 9.97
N GLN A 89 13.39 1.72 10.96
CA GLN A 89 14.18 2.80 11.55
C GLN A 89 15.43 3.08 10.72
N ARG A 90 16.19 2.03 10.34
CA ARG A 90 17.38 2.17 9.47
C ARG A 90 17.05 2.88 8.16
N LEU A 91 15.93 2.51 7.52
CA LEU A 91 15.41 3.17 6.33
C LEU A 91 15.09 4.67 6.54
N ARG A 92 14.55 5.08 7.70
CA ARG A 92 14.34 6.51 7.99
C ARG A 92 15.65 7.24 8.23
N ALA A 93 16.58 6.62 8.96
CA ALA A 93 17.89 7.20 9.26
C ALA A 93 18.69 7.45 7.98
N SER A 94 18.75 6.47 7.08
CA SER A 94 19.42 6.57 5.77
C SER A 94 18.89 7.71 4.90
N ILE A 95 17.56 7.85 4.80
CA ILE A 95 16.91 8.98 4.09
C ILE A 95 17.27 10.33 4.75
N MET A 96 17.28 10.40 6.08
CA MET A 96 17.63 11.63 6.81
C MET A 96 19.11 12.00 6.71
N ALA A 97 20.00 11.01 6.66
CA ALA A 97 21.43 11.19 6.36
C ALA A 97 21.65 11.62 4.89
N GLY A 98 20.70 11.31 4.00
CA GLY A 98 20.74 11.65 2.59
C GLY A 98 21.62 10.71 1.77
N GLU A 99 21.72 9.44 2.17
CA GLU A 99 22.59 8.44 1.54
C GLU A 99 22.22 8.14 0.08
N GLY A 100 20.96 8.34 -0.31
CA GLY A 100 20.48 8.19 -1.68
C GLY A 100 20.41 9.48 -2.49
N LYS A 101 21.13 10.55 -2.11
CA LYS A 101 21.17 11.79 -2.90
C LYS A 101 22.00 11.62 -4.19
N PRO A 102 21.60 12.29 -5.30
CA PRO A 102 20.48 13.24 -5.42
C PRO A 102 19.09 12.61 -5.61
N GLU A 103 18.98 11.31 -5.87
CA GLU A 103 17.74 10.65 -6.30
C GLU A 103 16.66 10.57 -5.21
N ILE A 104 17.07 10.37 -3.96
CA ILE A 104 16.26 10.24 -2.75
C ILE A 104 16.74 11.25 -1.71
N ASP A 105 16.15 12.43 -1.73
CA ASP A 105 16.37 13.49 -0.73
C ASP A 105 15.37 13.44 0.45
N THR A 106 14.25 12.75 0.24
CA THR A 106 13.07 12.78 1.11
C THR A 106 12.32 11.45 1.08
N GLN A 107 11.55 11.18 2.14
CA GLN A 107 10.66 10.01 2.17
C GLN A 107 9.62 10.05 1.03
N ARG A 108 9.25 11.24 0.54
CA ARG A 108 8.34 11.38 -0.60
C ARG A 108 8.99 10.92 -1.90
N ALA A 109 10.23 11.35 -2.18
CA ALA A 109 10.99 10.90 -3.36
C ALA A 109 11.12 9.37 -3.40
N LEU A 110 11.36 8.72 -2.24
CA LEU A 110 11.38 7.26 -2.16
C LEU A 110 10.02 6.62 -2.44
N ILE A 111 8.93 7.16 -1.88
CA ILE A 111 7.57 6.67 -2.14
C ILE A 111 7.25 6.74 -3.64
N GLU A 112 7.61 7.86 -4.29
CA GLU A 112 7.43 8.07 -5.73
C GLU A 112 8.28 7.10 -6.57
N LYS A 113 9.57 6.91 -6.22
CA LYS A 113 10.46 5.95 -6.90
C LYS A 113 10.01 4.49 -6.78
N LEU A 114 9.40 4.11 -5.66
CA LEU A 114 8.84 2.77 -5.45
C LEU A 114 7.46 2.58 -6.12
N GLY A 115 6.89 3.61 -6.75
CA GLY A 115 5.53 3.57 -7.30
C GLY A 115 4.45 3.35 -6.24
N LEU A 116 4.74 3.67 -4.97
CA LEU A 116 3.84 3.44 -3.85
C LEU A 116 3.01 4.67 -3.53
N ASN A 117 1.87 4.47 -2.87
CA ASN A 117 1.18 5.55 -2.17
C ASN A 117 1.62 5.59 -0.69
N SER A 118 1.39 6.74 -0.05
CA SER A 118 1.79 6.99 1.35
C SER A 118 1.16 6.05 2.37
N VAL A 119 -0.02 5.48 2.08
CA VAL A 119 -0.71 4.52 2.96
C VAL A 119 -0.06 3.14 2.86
N THR A 120 0.19 2.66 1.64
CA THR A 120 0.89 1.38 1.40
C THR A 120 2.28 1.43 2.01
N PHE A 121 3.09 2.45 1.69
CA PHE A 121 4.39 2.68 2.33
C PHE A 121 4.28 2.74 3.86
N GLY A 122 3.27 3.43 4.40
CA GLY A 122 2.99 3.46 5.83
C GLY A 122 2.63 2.10 6.45
N ASN A 123 2.02 1.17 5.70
CA ASN A 123 1.72 -0.18 6.17
C ASN A 123 2.97 -1.08 6.12
N ARG A 124 3.77 -0.97 5.04
CA ARG A 124 5.11 -1.57 4.91
C ARG A 124 6.00 -1.19 6.10
N MET A 125 6.17 0.11 6.35
CA MET A 125 6.95 0.69 7.46
C MET A 125 6.44 0.39 8.88
N ARG A 126 5.30 -0.31 9.01
CA ARG A 126 4.73 -0.78 10.28
C ARG A 126 4.68 -2.30 10.38
N GLY A 127 5.30 -3.03 9.45
CA GLY A 127 5.28 -4.49 9.42
C GLY A 127 3.88 -5.09 9.27
N ARG A 128 2.94 -4.37 8.64
CA ARG A 128 1.56 -4.86 8.40
C ARG A 128 1.45 -5.65 7.09
N ASN A 129 2.19 -5.23 6.07
CA ASN A 129 2.17 -5.81 4.73
C ASN A 129 3.61 -6.13 4.30
N ARG A 130 3.84 -7.17 3.48
CA ARG A 130 5.16 -7.81 3.29
C ARG A 130 6.30 -6.84 2.99
N TRP A 131 6.17 -5.99 1.96
CA TRP A 131 7.22 -5.56 1.00
C TRP A 131 7.29 -6.49 -0.20
N LYS A 132 7.57 -5.95 -1.39
CA LYS A 132 7.91 -6.73 -2.58
C LYS A 132 9.42 -6.79 -2.75
N ASP A 133 9.92 -7.88 -3.32
CA ASP A 133 11.37 -8.07 -3.48
C ASP A 133 11.97 -7.03 -4.44
N SER A 134 11.17 -6.54 -5.41
CA SER A 134 11.51 -5.38 -6.25
C SER A 134 11.52 -4.05 -5.49
N GLU A 135 10.63 -3.85 -4.50
CA GLU A 135 10.66 -2.67 -3.62
C GLU A 135 11.94 -2.68 -2.77
N LEU A 136 12.34 -3.85 -2.26
CA LEU A 136 13.57 -4.02 -1.47
C LEU A 136 14.84 -3.86 -2.31
N ALA A 137 14.88 -4.38 -3.53
CA ALA A 137 16.01 -4.19 -4.44
C ALA A 137 16.29 -2.71 -4.70
N VAL A 138 15.25 -1.92 -5.02
CA VAL A 138 15.36 -0.46 -5.22
C VAL A 138 15.82 0.26 -3.93
N ILE A 139 15.34 -0.16 -2.76
CA ILE A 139 15.79 0.41 -1.48
C ILE A 139 17.27 0.10 -1.23
N SER A 140 17.72 -1.14 -1.44
CA SER A 140 19.10 -1.53 -1.22
C SER A 140 20.06 -0.87 -2.22
N GLU A 141 19.66 -0.74 -3.50
CA GLU A 141 20.43 -0.05 -4.52
C GLU A 141 20.59 1.46 -4.22
N LEU A 142 19.48 2.17 -3.97
CA LEU A 142 19.49 3.62 -3.80
C LEU A 142 20.02 4.07 -2.45
N LEU A 143 19.79 3.30 -1.38
CA LEU A 143 20.13 3.70 -0.01
C LEU A 143 21.26 2.88 0.61
N ARG A 144 21.76 1.83 -0.08
CA ARG A 144 22.88 0.97 0.36
C ARG A 144 22.69 0.32 1.73
N ILE A 145 21.44 0.20 2.18
CA ILE A 145 21.07 -0.49 3.42
C ILE A 145 20.79 -1.97 3.17
N ASP A 146 21.05 -2.80 4.18
CA ASP A 146 20.57 -4.18 4.19
C ASP A 146 19.04 -4.21 4.40
N THR A 147 18.39 -5.03 3.58
CA THR A 147 16.95 -5.28 3.50
C THR A 147 16.57 -6.71 3.91
N SER A 148 17.53 -7.56 4.29
CA SER A 148 17.32 -8.99 4.58
C SER A 148 16.25 -9.26 5.64
N ASP A 149 16.19 -8.43 6.67
CA ASP A 149 15.27 -8.48 7.81
C ASP A 149 13.95 -7.70 7.60
N ALA A 150 13.76 -7.04 6.44
CA ALA A 150 12.67 -6.09 6.22
C ALA A 150 11.26 -6.68 6.47
N ASN A 151 11.14 -7.99 6.35
CA ASN A 151 9.87 -8.73 6.37
C ASN A 151 9.69 -9.59 7.62
N ASP A 152 10.68 -9.62 8.52
CA ASP A 152 10.69 -10.45 9.73
C ASP A 152 9.45 -10.27 10.60
N ALA A 153 9.01 -9.02 10.76
CA ALA A 153 7.82 -8.69 11.54
C ALA A 153 6.54 -9.31 10.95
N VAL A 154 6.41 -9.31 9.61
CA VAL A 154 5.27 -9.89 8.89
C VAL A 154 5.31 -11.41 8.96
N THR A 155 6.49 -12.00 8.78
CA THR A 155 6.70 -13.46 8.89
C THR A 155 6.39 -13.95 10.31
N LYS A 156 6.92 -13.28 11.34
CA LYS A 156 6.66 -13.59 12.77
C LYS A 156 5.19 -13.41 13.15
N ALA A 157 4.48 -12.45 12.55
CA ALA A 157 3.04 -12.27 12.76
C ALA A 157 2.21 -13.39 12.11
N ARG A 158 2.55 -13.80 10.88
CA ARG A 158 1.88 -14.92 10.18
C ARG A 158 2.10 -16.27 10.84
N ALA A 159 3.27 -16.52 11.44
CA ALA A 159 3.56 -17.76 12.16
C ALA A 159 2.83 -17.90 13.51
N ARG A 160 2.02 -16.92 13.92
CA ARG A 160 1.29 -16.88 15.21
C ARG A 160 -0.24 -16.89 15.06
N GLY A 161 -0.76 -16.96 13.83
CA GLY A 161 -2.19 -16.96 13.51
C GLY A 161 -2.57 -18.13 12.64
#